data_AF-A0A1X3P7J8-F1
#
_entry.id   AF-A0A1X3P7J8-F1
#
_cell.length_a   1.000
_cell.length_b   1.000
_cell.length_c   1.000
_cell.angle_alpha   90.00
_cell.angle_beta   90.00
_cell.angle_gamma   90.00
#
_symmetry.space_group_name_H-M   'P 1'
#
loop_
_entity.id
_entity.type
_entity.pdbx_description
1 polymer ?
#
loop_
_entity_poly.entity_id
_entity_poly.type
_entity_poly.pdbx_seq_one_letter_code
_entity_poly.pdbx_strand_id
1 'polypeptide(L)'
;MGHGAQLLETMALTLTEHRLRDGVVELLDLADEAGVPVGIVSNAHSGRSHRRLLAELGIEQRFAVQIYSDEAGIRKPHPDMLHRAARALGISVGRSWYVGDTLDRDLVAGRRAGAGAVVLIRSQHTDEPPFPVREVPDAVLDTPRGLIDLMRRALADEAHDGGAAHDGGPAADVLRSRAGAVRPDRATPVRVLLLDHGGVVSATVPADRPLAGVAEAVLRTLGRAGVEITVDEALHLVRTAHGRYKAHKGARAAGRTLDEVTPR
;
A
#
# COMPACT_ATOMS: atom_id res chain seq x y z
N MET A 1 -10.36 4.99 -26.34
CA MET A 1 -9.96 4.78 -24.93
C MET A 1 -9.93 3.28 -24.65
N GLY A 2 -8.88 2.75 -24.03
CA GLY A 2 -8.46 1.35 -24.15
C GLY A 2 -9.35 0.32 -23.45
N HIS A 3 -9.82 -0.67 -24.20
CA HIS A 3 -10.60 -1.82 -23.74
C HIS A 3 -9.92 -2.66 -22.64
N GLY A 4 -8.58 -2.68 -22.60
CA GLY A 4 -7.82 -3.45 -21.62
C GLY A 4 -7.96 -2.96 -20.17
N ALA A 5 -8.05 -1.65 -19.95
CA ALA A 5 -8.21 -1.10 -18.59
C ALA A 5 -9.59 -1.46 -17.99
N GLN A 6 -10.65 -1.42 -18.81
CA GLN A 6 -11.99 -1.81 -18.38
C GLN A 6 -12.09 -3.32 -18.10
N LEU A 7 -11.40 -4.14 -18.91
CA LEU A 7 -11.33 -5.58 -18.68
C LEU A 7 -10.58 -5.90 -17.39
N LEU A 8 -9.40 -5.30 -17.16
CA LEU A 8 -8.64 -5.47 -15.93
C LEU A 8 -9.45 -5.02 -14.70
N GLU A 9 -10.18 -3.91 -14.82
CA GLU A 9 -11.06 -3.45 -13.77
C GLU A 9 -12.19 -4.44 -13.46
N THR A 10 -12.87 -4.91 -14.50
CA THR A 10 -13.94 -5.91 -14.33
C THR A 10 -13.41 -7.20 -13.73
N MET A 11 -12.23 -7.66 -14.19
CA MET A 11 -11.57 -8.85 -13.65
C MET A 11 -11.22 -8.69 -12.18
N ALA A 12 -10.56 -7.59 -11.80
CA ALA A 12 -10.14 -7.36 -10.42
C ALA A 12 -11.31 -7.34 -9.44
N LEU A 13 -12.44 -6.73 -9.81
CA LEU A 13 -13.62 -6.65 -8.94
C LEU A 13 -14.49 -7.91 -8.93
N THR A 14 -14.35 -8.78 -9.93
CA THR A 14 -15.18 -9.99 -10.04
C THR A 14 -14.46 -11.25 -9.52
N LEU A 15 -13.14 -11.34 -9.71
CA LEU A 15 -12.36 -12.52 -9.32
C LEU A 15 -11.98 -12.54 -7.84
N THR A 16 -12.01 -11.37 -7.20
CA THR A 16 -11.52 -11.18 -5.83
C THR A 16 -12.48 -10.29 -5.07
N GLU A 17 -12.83 -10.71 -3.86
CA GLU A 17 -13.52 -9.87 -2.92
C GLU A 17 -12.48 -9.10 -2.11
N HIS A 18 -12.79 -7.85 -1.80
CA HIS A 18 -11.95 -7.03 -0.96
C HIS A 18 -12.73 -6.64 0.28
N ARG A 19 -12.10 -6.82 1.44
CA ARG A 19 -12.64 -6.37 2.72
C ARG A 19 -11.69 -5.37 3.35
N LEU A 20 -12.26 -4.36 4.00
CA LEU A 20 -11.49 -3.45 4.81
C LEU A 20 -10.76 -4.23 5.91
N ARG A 21 -9.51 -3.83 6.17
CA ARG A 21 -8.72 -4.39 7.27
C ARG A 21 -9.25 -3.87 8.61
N ASP A 22 -9.19 -4.72 9.64
CA ASP A 22 -9.68 -4.35 10.97
C ASP A 22 -8.98 -3.11 11.53
N GLY A 23 -9.75 -2.12 11.95
CA GLY A 23 -9.24 -0.85 12.47
C GLY A 23 -8.94 0.23 11.43
N VAL A 24 -9.12 -0.03 10.13
CA VAL A 24 -8.79 0.98 9.10
C VAL A 24 -9.74 2.17 9.15
N VAL A 25 -11.03 1.95 9.42
CA VAL A 25 -12.01 3.04 9.49
C VAL A 25 -11.73 3.90 10.73
N GLU A 26 -11.52 3.26 11.87
CA GLU A 26 -11.20 3.94 13.14
C GLU A 26 -9.87 4.70 13.07
N LEU A 27 -8.90 4.19 12.30
CA LEU A 27 -7.66 4.90 12.02
C LEU A 27 -7.89 6.15 11.16
N LEU A 28 -8.72 6.06 10.13
CA LEU A 28 -9.08 7.22 9.29
C LEU A 28 -9.86 8.26 10.11
N ASP A 29 -10.76 7.82 10.98
CA ASP A 29 -11.52 8.70 11.87
C ASP A 29 -10.59 9.48 12.80
N LEU A 30 -9.62 8.81 13.43
CA LEU A 30 -8.59 9.48 14.22
C LEU A 30 -7.76 10.48 13.39
N ALA A 31 -7.41 10.12 12.16
CA ALA A 31 -6.64 11.00 11.29
C ALA A 31 -7.42 12.27 10.93
N ASP A 32 -8.72 12.15 10.62
CA ASP A 32 -9.58 13.29 10.34
C ASP A 32 -9.79 14.17 11.58
N GLU A 33 -10.06 13.57 12.74
CA GLU A 33 -10.19 14.28 14.01
C GLU A 33 -8.93 15.08 14.36
N ALA A 34 -7.76 14.52 14.04
CA ALA A 34 -6.46 15.15 14.27
C ALA A 34 -6.02 16.10 13.15
N GLY A 35 -6.78 16.22 12.05
CA GLY A 35 -6.40 17.01 10.88
C GLY A 35 -5.14 16.50 10.16
N VAL A 36 -4.85 15.20 10.27
CA VAL A 36 -3.71 14.55 9.61
C VAL A 36 -4.16 13.99 8.25
N PRO A 37 -3.71 14.57 7.12
CA PRO A 37 -4.09 14.06 5.81
C PRO A 37 -3.53 12.66 5.55
N VAL A 38 -4.37 11.83 4.93
CA VAL A 38 -4.04 10.45 4.56
C VAL A 38 -3.91 10.32 3.04
N GLY A 39 -2.90 9.61 2.58
CA GLY A 39 -2.66 9.32 1.16
C GLY A 39 -2.41 7.84 0.90
N ILE A 40 -2.73 7.38 -0.32
CA ILE A 40 -2.41 6.02 -0.78
C ILE A 40 -1.18 6.05 -1.69
N VAL A 41 -0.25 5.13 -1.44
CA VAL A 41 0.93 4.86 -2.27
C VAL A 41 1.05 3.35 -2.47
N SER A 42 0.57 2.85 -3.63
CA SER A 42 0.45 1.41 -3.85
C SER A 42 0.96 0.89 -5.19
N ASN A 43 1.59 -0.28 -5.13
CA ASN A 43 1.93 -1.06 -6.31
C ASN A 43 0.67 -1.76 -6.82
N ALA A 44 -0.03 -1.14 -7.77
CA ALA A 44 -1.27 -1.66 -8.34
C ALA A 44 -1.08 -2.29 -9.71
N HIS A 45 -1.98 -3.20 -10.07
CA HIS A 45 -2.21 -3.60 -11.46
C HIS A 45 -3.18 -2.63 -12.17
N SER A 46 -4.09 -2.02 -11.41
CA SER A 46 -5.06 -1.04 -11.88
C SER A 46 -5.42 -0.09 -10.73
N GLY A 47 -4.90 1.13 -10.76
CA GLY A 47 -5.26 2.17 -9.80
C GLY A 47 -6.73 2.56 -9.88
N ARG A 48 -7.33 2.49 -11.07
CA ARG A 48 -8.76 2.69 -11.30
C ARG A 48 -9.63 1.73 -10.49
N SER A 49 -9.26 0.45 -10.46
CA SER A 49 -9.99 -0.57 -9.71
C SER A 49 -9.96 -0.31 -8.21
N HIS A 50 -8.82 0.13 -7.70
CA HIS A 50 -8.68 0.51 -6.30
C HIS A 50 -9.54 1.72 -5.95
N ARG A 51 -9.58 2.77 -6.77
CA ARG A 51 -10.48 3.92 -6.54
C ARG A 51 -11.94 3.51 -6.49
N ARG A 52 -12.38 2.72 -7.48
CA ARG A 52 -13.74 2.19 -7.53
C ARG A 52 -14.08 1.35 -6.30
N LEU A 53 -13.16 0.48 -5.88
CA LEU A 53 -13.33 -0.30 -4.65
C LEU A 53 -13.50 0.60 -3.42
N LEU A 54 -12.66 1.63 -3.26
CA LEU A 54 -12.77 2.56 -2.13
C LEU A 54 -14.08 3.36 -2.17
N ALA A 55 -14.57 3.69 -3.37
CA ALA A 55 -15.86 4.35 -3.55
C ALA A 55 -17.03 3.42 -3.16
N GLU A 56 -16.99 2.15 -3.60
CA GLU A 56 -17.98 1.12 -3.23
C GLU A 56 -17.98 0.83 -1.72
N LEU A 57 -16.81 0.95 -1.07
CA LEU A 57 -16.64 0.84 0.38
C LEU A 57 -16.91 2.15 1.14
N GLY A 58 -17.21 3.25 0.45
CA GLY A 58 -17.58 4.52 1.06
C GLY A 58 -16.44 5.32 1.71
N ILE A 59 -15.17 4.98 1.45
CA ILE A 59 -14.00 5.61 2.09
C ILE A 59 -13.07 6.36 1.12
N GLU A 60 -13.38 6.41 -0.17
CA GLU A 60 -12.54 7.09 -1.18
C GLU A 60 -12.19 8.54 -0.80
N GLN A 61 -13.17 9.28 -0.27
CA GLN A 61 -13.02 10.70 0.07
C GLN A 61 -12.11 10.94 1.29
N ARG A 62 -11.76 9.89 2.04
CA ARG A 62 -10.86 9.95 3.20
C ARG A 62 -9.39 10.04 2.79
N PHE A 63 -9.08 9.91 1.50
CA PHE A 63 -7.72 9.94 0.96
C PHE A 63 -7.49 11.21 0.14
N ALA A 64 -6.69 12.13 0.67
CA ALA A 64 -6.35 13.39 0.03
C ALA A 64 -5.49 13.22 -1.24
N VAL A 65 -4.75 12.11 -1.35
CA VAL A 65 -4.00 11.75 -2.56
C VAL A 65 -3.99 10.24 -2.75
N GLN A 66 -4.05 9.78 -4.00
CA GLN A 66 -3.95 8.36 -4.34
C GLN A 66 -2.98 8.16 -5.51
N ILE A 67 -1.82 7.58 -5.25
CA ILE A 67 -0.77 7.28 -6.23
C ILE A 67 -0.65 5.77 -6.42
N TYR A 68 -0.86 5.34 -7.65
CA TYR A 68 -0.75 3.94 -8.04
C TYR A 68 0.34 3.74 -9.09
N SER A 69 1.08 2.65 -8.96
CA SER A 69 2.27 2.41 -9.80
C SER A 69 2.00 2.28 -11.30
N ASP A 70 0.84 1.73 -11.68
CA ASP A 70 0.44 1.61 -13.09
C ASP A 70 0.25 2.98 -13.75
N GLU A 71 -0.18 3.97 -12.97
CA GLU A 71 -0.37 5.36 -13.41
C GLU A 71 0.93 6.17 -13.28
N ALA A 72 1.74 5.90 -12.25
CA ALA A 72 2.98 6.61 -12.00
C ALA A 72 4.15 6.17 -12.89
N GLY A 73 4.06 4.98 -13.49
CA GLY A 73 5.13 4.37 -14.30
C GLY A 73 6.33 3.85 -13.49
N ILE A 74 6.23 3.85 -12.16
CA ILE A 74 7.28 3.44 -11.22
C ILE A 74 6.67 2.59 -10.11
N ARG A 75 7.45 1.63 -9.58
CA ARG A 75 7.00 0.70 -8.53
C ARG A 75 7.91 0.78 -7.32
N LYS A 76 7.33 0.62 -6.12
CA LYS A 76 8.09 0.30 -4.90
C LYS A 76 8.90 -0.99 -5.14
N PRO A 77 10.18 -1.07 -4.71
CA PRO A 77 10.81 -0.25 -3.67
C PRO A 77 11.41 1.10 -4.11
N HIS A 78 11.18 1.56 -5.34
CA HIS A 78 11.58 2.91 -5.74
C HIS A 78 10.88 3.99 -4.86
N PRO A 79 11.60 4.99 -4.30
CA PRO A 79 11.05 5.91 -3.31
C PRO A 79 10.12 6.99 -3.87
N ASP A 80 10.29 7.36 -5.14
CA ASP A 80 9.60 8.50 -5.78
C ASP A 80 8.08 8.58 -5.56
N MET A 81 7.36 7.47 -5.50
CA MET A 81 5.90 7.56 -5.27
C MET A 81 5.58 8.15 -3.90
N LEU A 82 6.37 7.86 -2.86
CA LEU A 82 6.21 8.45 -1.54
C LEU A 82 6.54 9.96 -1.58
N HIS A 83 7.62 10.33 -2.27
CA HIS A 83 7.96 11.75 -2.46
C HIS A 83 6.87 12.53 -3.20
N ARG A 84 6.28 11.93 -4.25
CA ARG A 84 5.17 12.52 -5.01
C ARG A 84 3.93 12.70 -4.14
N ALA A 85 3.59 11.70 -3.33
CA ALA A 85 2.44 11.77 -2.42
C ALA A 85 2.64 12.85 -1.34
N ALA A 86 3.78 12.85 -0.66
CA ALA A 86 4.10 13.85 0.35
C ALA A 86 4.09 15.28 -0.24
N ARG A 87 4.68 15.47 -1.44
CA ARG A 87 4.67 16.75 -2.16
C ARG A 87 3.26 17.21 -2.52
N ALA A 88 2.39 16.31 -2.98
CA ALA A 88 1.00 16.64 -3.28
C ALA A 88 0.22 17.11 -2.04
N LEU A 89 0.62 16.66 -0.84
CA LEU A 89 0.09 17.08 0.44
C LEU A 89 0.83 18.29 1.05
N GLY A 90 1.79 18.88 0.32
CA GLY A 90 2.55 20.04 0.79
C GLY A 90 3.51 19.76 1.94
N ILE A 91 3.88 18.50 2.19
CA ILE A 91 4.67 18.08 3.35
C ILE A 91 5.93 17.33 2.89
N SER A 92 7.03 17.45 3.65
CA SER A 92 8.23 16.66 3.39
C SER A 92 8.02 15.21 3.82
N VAL A 93 8.54 14.25 3.05
CA VAL A 93 8.37 12.82 3.36
C VAL A 93 8.96 12.43 4.72
N GLY A 94 10.00 13.13 5.20
CA GLY A 94 10.55 12.95 6.55
C GLY A 94 9.59 13.31 7.69
N ARG A 95 8.47 13.98 7.40
CA ARG A 95 7.37 14.24 8.35
C ARG A 95 6.14 13.37 8.09
N SER A 96 6.29 12.33 7.28
CA SER A 96 5.25 11.34 7.02
C SER A 96 5.57 10.02 7.72
N TRP A 97 4.52 9.32 8.12
CA TRP A 97 4.60 7.89 8.40
C TRP A 97 4.20 7.14 7.15
N TYR A 98 5.03 6.17 6.74
CA TYR A 98 4.68 5.24 5.70
C TYR A 98 4.28 3.89 6.31
N VAL A 99 3.10 3.40 5.94
CA VAL A 99 2.55 2.14 6.44
C VAL A 99 2.36 1.19 5.27
N GLY A 100 3.07 0.07 5.29
CA GLY A 100 2.98 -0.96 4.25
C GLY A 100 2.76 -2.34 4.84
N ASP A 101 2.83 -3.38 4.01
CA ASP A 101 2.66 -4.77 4.45
C ASP A 101 3.84 -5.68 4.08
N THR A 102 4.80 -5.19 3.28
CA THR A 102 5.89 -6.01 2.77
C THR A 102 7.29 -5.46 3.06
N LEU A 103 8.20 -6.37 3.44
CA LEU A 103 9.59 -6.04 3.72
C LEU A 103 10.32 -5.57 2.45
N ASP A 104 10.14 -6.25 1.33
CA ASP A 104 10.92 -6.03 0.10
C ASP A 104 10.51 -4.75 -0.66
N ARG A 105 9.23 -4.38 -0.61
CA ARG A 105 8.72 -3.21 -1.34
C ARG A 105 8.46 -2.03 -0.44
N ASP A 106 7.73 -2.22 0.65
CA ASP A 106 7.24 -1.10 1.44
C ASP A 106 8.27 -0.60 2.42
N LEU A 107 8.88 -1.50 3.19
CA LEU A 107 9.92 -1.13 4.13
C LEU A 107 11.09 -0.47 3.42
N VAL A 108 11.59 -1.11 2.35
CA VAL A 108 12.69 -0.56 1.55
C VAL A 108 12.31 0.79 0.92
N ALA A 109 11.09 0.95 0.35
CA ALA A 109 10.66 2.23 -0.22
C ALA A 109 10.59 3.35 0.83
N GLY A 110 9.99 3.06 1.99
CA GLY A 110 9.87 4.01 3.10
C GLY A 110 11.23 4.49 3.60
N ARG A 111 12.18 3.55 3.77
CA ARG A 111 13.55 3.89 4.19
C ARG A 111 14.31 4.66 3.12
N ARG A 112 14.23 4.28 1.85
CA ARG A 112 14.87 5.02 0.74
C ARG A 112 14.33 6.43 0.58
N ALA A 113 13.03 6.61 0.77
CA ALA A 113 12.41 7.92 0.72
C ALA A 113 12.79 8.80 1.91
N GLY A 114 13.32 8.22 2.99
CA GLY A 114 13.56 8.94 4.24
C GLY A 114 12.25 9.32 4.94
N ALA A 115 11.26 8.42 4.94
CA ALA A 115 10.05 8.60 5.72
C ALA A 115 10.39 8.72 7.23
N GLY A 116 9.65 9.56 7.95
CA GLY A 116 9.89 9.81 9.38
C GLY A 116 9.66 8.56 10.24
N ALA A 117 8.70 7.72 9.84
CA ALA A 117 8.58 6.36 10.33
C ALA A 117 8.10 5.42 9.21
N VAL A 118 8.44 4.14 9.33
CA VAL A 118 8.00 3.06 8.46
C VAL A 118 7.43 1.93 9.33
N VAL A 119 6.12 1.73 9.24
CA VAL A 119 5.38 0.71 10.01
C VAL A 119 4.89 -0.38 9.07
N LEU A 120 4.97 -1.64 9.50
CA LEU A 120 4.40 -2.76 8.76
C LEU A 120 3.15 -3.30 9.43
N ILE A 121 2.11 -3.53 8.64
CA ILE A 121 0.93 -4.30 9.01
C ILE A 121 1.12 -5.72 8.45
N ARG A 122 1.05 -6.75 9.31
CA ARG A 122 1.23 -8.14 8.87
C ARG A 122 0.17 -8.55 7.85
N SER A 123 0.65 -9.17 6.79
CA SER A 123 -0.12 -9.84 5.76
C SER A 123 0.55 -11.16 5.39
N GLN A 124 -0.08 -11.94 4.52
CA GLN A 124 0.51 -13.17 3.96
C GLN A 124 1.80 -12.92 3.14
N HIS A 125 2.19 -11.67 2.91
CA HIS A 125 3.36 -11.29 2.11
C HIS A 125 4.47 -10.64 2.93
N THR A 126 4.29 -10.49 4.25
CA THR A 126 5.25 -9.77 5.09
C THR A 126 6.56 -10.53 5.27
N ASP A 127 6.50 -11.80 5.69
CA ASP A 127 7.67 -12.54 6.18
C ASP A 127 8.41 -13.37 5.12
N GLU A 128 7.99 -13.27 3.85
CA GLU A 128 8.57 -14.04 2.73
C GLU A 128 9.14 -13.11 1.64
N PRO A 129 10.13 -12.26 1.94
CA PRO A 129 10.72 -11.40 0.93
C PRO A 129 11.52 -12.24 -0.09
N PRO A 130 11.46 -11.92 -1.40
CA PRO A 130 12.18 -12.64 -2.44
C PRO A 130 13.71 -12.46 -2.39
N PHE A 131 14.19 -11.56 -1.55
CA PHE A 131 15.60 -11.25 -1.33
C PHE A 131 15.85 -10.80 0.12
N PRO A 132 17.09 -10.86 0.64
CA PRO A 132 17.39 -10.44 2.01
C PRO A 132 17.18 -8.92 2.17
N VAL A 133 16.32 -8.54 3.10
CA VAL A 133 16.07 -7.14 3.49
C VAL A 133 16.85 -6.86 4.78
N ARG A 134 17.63 -5.77 4.80
CA ARG A 134 18.48 -5.40 5.96
C ARG A 134 17.87 -4.30 6.81
N GLU A 135 16.98 -3.54 6.21
CA GLU A 135 16.18 -2.50 6.81
C GLU A 135 15.31 -3.11 7.91
N VAL A 136 15.10 -2.35 8.98
CA VAL A 136 14.23 -2.72 10.10
C VAL A 136 13.06 -1.74 10.13
N PRO A 137 11.81 -2.17 10.27
CA PRO A 137 10.67 -1.27 10.44
C PRO A 137 10.69 -0.65 11.84
N ASP A 138 10.09 0.54 11.99
CA ASP A 138 9.95 1.18 13.30
C ASP A 138 8.93 0.45 14.18
N ALA A 139 7.92 -0.19 13.56
CA ALA A 139 6.98 -1.07 14.23
C ALA A 139 6.43 -2.14 13.26
N VAL A 140 6.01 -3.27 13.82
CA VAL A 140 5.26 -4.32 13.13
C VAL A 140 3.99 -4.59 13.94
N LEU A 141 2.84 -4.54 13.28
CA LEU A 141 1.52 -4.66 13.90
C LEU A 141 0.69 -5.70 13.13
N ASP A 142 -0.25 -6.36 13.79
CA ASP A 142 -1.08 -7.39 13.14
C ASP A 142 -2.21 -6.80 12.27
N THR A 143 -2.74 -5.65 12.67
CA THR A 143 -3.84 -4.95 11.99
C THR A 143 -3.67 -3.43 12.07
N PRO A 144 -4.32 -2.66 11.18
CA PRO A 144 -4.35 -1.20 11.27
C PRO A 144 -4.81 -0.66 12.63
N ARG A 145 -5.64 -1.40 13.38
CA ARG A 145 -6.06 -1.04 14.74
C ARG A 145 -4.87 -0.71 15.66
N GLY A 146 -3.76 -1.44 15.55
CA GLY A 146 -2.56 -1.18 16.37
C GLY A 146 -1.91 0.18 16.08
N LEU A 147 -2.16 0.75 14.90
CA LEU A 147 -1.61 2.05 14.51
C LEU A 147 -2.31 3.20 15.24
N ILE A 148 -3.56 3.01 15.64
CA ILE A 148 -4.36 4.01 16.38
C ILE A 148 -3.63 4.40 17.67
N ASP A 149 -3.16 3.43 18.43
CA ASP A 149 -2.47 3.70 19.70
C ASP A 149 -1.10 4.35 19.49
N LEU A 150 -0.38 3.98 18.41
CA LEU A 150 0.87 4.65 18.04
C LEU A 150 0.63 6.11 17.64
N MET A 151 -0.39 6.35 16.82
CA MET A 151 -0.75 7.69 16.37
C MET A 151 -1.21 8.57 17.53
N ARG A 152 -2.05 8.06 18.45
CA ARG A 152 -2.45 8.80 19.67
C ARG A 152 -1.26 9.21 20.52
N ARG A 153 -0.29 8.30 20.72
CA ARG A 153 0.94 8.60 21.48
C ARG A 153 1.75 9.70 20.80
N ALA A 154 1.98 9.58 19.49
CA ALA A 154 2.72 10.59 18.74
C ALA A 154 2.04 11.97 18.78
N LEU A 155 0.71 12.02 18.62
CA LEU A 155 -0.06 13.26 18.72
C LEU A 155 -0.03 13.88 20.13
N ALA A 156 -0.05 13.05 21.18
CA ALA A 156 0.05 13.52 22.56
C ALA A 156 1.44 14.09 22.86
N ASP A 157 2.51 13.43 22.43
CA ASP A 157 3.88 13.90 22.62
C ASP A 157 4.09 15.27 21.94
N GLU A 158 3.54 15.47 20.75
CA GLU A 158 3.56 16.78 20.06
C GLU A 158 2.86 17.90 20.83
N ALA A 159 1.72 17.61 21.46
CA ALA A 159 0.98 18.60 22.24
C ALA A 159 1.77 19.06 23.48
N HIS A 160 2.60 18.18 24.05
CA HIS A 160 3.46 18.50 25.19
C HIS A 160 4.70 19.30 24.76
N ASP A 161 5.31 18.97 23.62
CA ASP A 161 6.50 19.67 23.11
C ASP A 161 6.17 21.07 22.54
N GLY A 162 4.97 21.26 21.96
CA GLY A 162 4.50 22.55 21.42
C GLY A 162 4.27 23.65 22.46
N GLY A 163 4.34 23.33 23.76
CA GLY A 163 4.26 24.29 24.87
C GLY A 163 5.60 24.96 25.22
N ALA A 164 6.72 24.47 24.69
CA ALA A 164 8.04 25.08 24.86
C ALA A 164 8.44 25.80 23.56
N ALA A 165 8.26 27.13 23.54
CA ALA A 165 8.77 27.96 22.46
C ALA A 165 10.30 27.78 22.32
N HIS A 166 10.77 27.28 21.17
CA HIS A 166 12.19 27.21 20.86
C HIS A 166 12.69 28.55 20.32
N ASP A 167 13.31 29.30 21.23
CA ASP A 167 14.27 30.37 20.92
C ASP A 167 15.68 29.74 20.77
N GLY A 168 16.40 30.10 19.70
CA GLY A 168 17.87 30.07 19.67
C GLY A 168 18.63 28.84 19.13
N GLY A 169 19.10 28.95 17.87
CA GLY A 169 20.53 28.82 17.49
C GLY A 169 21.20 27.44 17.31
N PRO A 170 22.24 27.31 16.45
CA PRO A 170 22.79 26.03 16.00
C PRO A 170 24.11 25.62 16.68
N ALA A 171 24.27 24.32 16.98
CA ALA A 171 25.55 23.59 17.10
C ALA A 171 25.22 22.10 17.35
N ALA A 172 25.54 21.17 16.44
CA ALA A 172 26.80 20.43 16.38
C ALA A 172 27.06 19.54 17.62
N ASP A 173 26.89 18.22 17.50
CA ASP A 173 27.93 17.29 17.92
C ASP A 173 27.83 15.90 17.27
N VAL A 174 28.96 15.23 17.23
CA VAL A 174 29.36 14.11 16.37
C VAL A 174 29.60 12.85 17.22
N LEU A 175 29.05 11.71 16.75
CA LEU A 175 29.50 10.31 16.89
C LEU A 175 29.36 9.49 18.21
N ARG A 176 28.86 8.25 17.98
CA ARG A 176 29.13 6.91 18.59
C ARG A 176 28.24 6.42 19.73
N SER A 177 27.55 5.29 19.49
CA SER A 177 27.84 4.00 20.14
C SER A 177 26.92 2.86 19.62
N ARG A 178 27.44 1.63 19.63
CA ARG A 178 26.91 0.37 19.09
C ARG A 178 25.95 -0.35 20.05
N ALA A 179 25.07 -1.16 19.43
CA ALA A 179 24.44 -2.39 19.94
C ALA A 179 23.58 -2.31 21.22
N GLY A 180 22.27 -2.50 21.04
CA GLY A 180 21.30 -2.69 22.10
C GLY A 180 20.00 -1.96 21.76
N ALA A 181 18.90 -2.72 21.64
CA ALA A 181 17.51 -2.30 21.46
C ALA A 181 17.29 -0.81 21.15
N VAL A 182 16.93 -0.51 19.89
CA VAL A 182 16.48 0.82 19.49
C VAL A 182 15.26 1.19 20.33
N ARG A 183 15.48 2.04 21.35
CA ARG A 183 14.42 2.84 21.94
C ARG A 183 14.03 3.85 20.86
N PRO A 184 12.73 4.08 20.58
CA PRO A 184 12.34 5.17 19.71
C PRO A 184 12.72 6.47 20.42
N ASP A 185 13.86 7.03 20.03
CA ASP A 185 14.33 8.34 20.48
C ASP A 185 13.47 9.39 19.76
N ARG A 186 12.53 9.98 20.51
CA ARG A 186 11.49 10.95 20.09
C ARG A 186 10.57 10.47 18.97
N ALA A 187 9.30 10.20 19.30
CA ALA A 187 8.28 9.92 18.29
C ALA A 187 8.24 11.09 17.28
N THR A 188 8.63 10.82 16.04
CA THR A 188 8.58 11.84 15.00
C THR A 188 7.13 12.27 14.79
N PRO A 189 6.83 13.57 14.85
CA PRO A 189 5.51 14.13 14.62
C PRO A 189 4.81 13.54 13.38
N VAL A 190 3.56 13.05 13.53
CA VAL A 190 2.78 12.54 12.40
C VAL A 190 2.08 13.72 11.73
N ARG A 191 2.61 14.15 10.58
CA ARG A 191 1.97 15.23 9.79
C ARG A 191 1.24 14.73 8.56
N VAL A 192 1.59 13.55 8.08
CA VAL A 192 0.95 12.85 6.97
C VAL A 192 0.98 11.36 7.27
N LEU A 193 -0.09 10.67 6.92
CA LEU A 193 -0.11 9.21 6.86
C LEU A 193 -0.15 8.74 5.40
N LEU A 194 0.89 8.03 4.96
CA LEU A 194 0.94 7.39 3.65
C LEU A 194 0.73 5.88 3.82
N LEU A 195 -0.27 5.31 3.15
CA LEU A 195 -0.64 3.91 3.28
C LEU A 195 -0.41 3.15 1.97
N ASP A 196 0.11 1.93 2.03
CA ASP A 196 -0.17 0.97 0.96
C ASP A 196 -1.68 0.63 0.93
N HIS A 197 -2.18 0.23 -0.23
CA HIS A 197 -3.57 -0.20 -0.33
C HIS A 197 -3.74 -1.66 0.14
N GLY A 198 -2.97 -2.58 -0.44
CA GLY A 198 -3.10 -4.02 -0.18
C GLY A 198 -2.49 -4.40 1.17
N GLY A 199 -3.16 -5.28 1.91
CA GLY A 199 -2.68 -5.73 3.22
C GLY A 199 -2.80 -4.69 4.35
N VAL A 200 -2.84 -3.40 4.03
CA VAL A 200 -3.03 -2.28 4.98
C VAL A 200 -4.46 -1.75 4.96
N VAL A 201 -4.97 -1.24 3.83
CA VAL A 201 -6.34 -0.68 3.75
C VAL A 201 -7.36 -1.78 3.50
N SER A 202 -7.09 -2.64 2.52
CA SER A 202 -7.95 -3.78 2.20
C SER A 202 -7.16 -5.08 2.08
N ALA A 203 -7.79 -6.18 2.46
CA ALA A 203 -7.33 -7.52 2.14
C ALA A 203 -8.18 -8.10 1.03
N THR A 204 -7.50 -8.72 0.07
CA THR A 204 -8.15 -9.62 -0.88
C THR A 204 -8.51 -10.92 -0.17
N VAL A 205 -9.78 -11.29 -0.24
CA VAL A 205 -10.28 -12.62 0.10
C VAL A 205 -10.74 -13.32 -1.18
N PRO A 206 -10.56 -14.65 -1.28
CA PRO A 206 -11.12 -15.40 -2.40
C PRO A 206 -12.62 -15.12 -2.51
N ALA A 207 -13.08 -14.67 -3.67
CA ALA A 207 -14.50 -14.48 -3.91
C ALA A 207 -15.18 -15.86 -4.03
N ASP A 208 -16.34 -16.03 -3.41
CA ASP A 208 -17.26 -17.15 -3.69
C ASP A 208 -18.24 -16.77 -4.82
N ARG A 209 -17.78 -15.96 -5.78
CA ARG A 209 -18.61 -15.46 -6.87
C ARG A 209 -18.37 -16.23 -8.17
N PRO A 210 -19.43 -16.46 -8.98
CA PRO A 210 -19.28 -17.09 -10.28
C PRO A 210 -18.47 -16.20 -11.22
N LEU A 211 -17.57 -16.80 -11.99
CA LEU A 211 -16.76 -16.17 -13.05
C LEU A 211 -17.58 -15.55 -14.20
N ALA A 212 -18.91 -15.62 -14.13
CA ALA A 212 -19.87 -15.15 -15.14
C ALA A 212 -19.67 -13.67 -15.50
N GLY A 213 -19.49 -12.78 -14.51
CA GLY A 213 -19.27 -11.35 -14.78
C GLY A 213 -18.01 -11.06 -15.60
N VAL A 214 -16.94 -11.85 -15.39
CA VAL A 214 -15.72 -11.76 -16.20
C VAL A 214 -15.94 -12.32 -17.60
N ALA A 215 -16.62 -13.46 -17.71
CA ALA A 215 -16.93 -14.07 -19.00
C ALA A 215 -17.77 -13.14 -19.89
N GLU A 216 -18.77 -12.44 -19.33
CA GLU A 216 -19.54 -11.43 -20.05
C GLU A 216 -18.69 -10.24 -20.50
N ALA A 217 -17.72 -9.79 -19.69
CA ALA A 217 -16.81 -8.73 -20.08
C ALA A 217 -15.87 -9.15 -21.21
N VAL A 218 -15.39 -10.41 -21.17
CA VAL A 218 -14.62 -11.03 -22.25
C VAL A 218 -15.45 -11.12 -23.52
N LEU A 219 -16.70 -11.61 -23.44
CA LEU A 219 -17.64 -11.68 -24.57
C LEU A 219 -17.83 -10.31 -25.22
N ARG A 220 -18.18 -9.29 -24.44
CA ARG A 220 -18.37 -7.92 -24.96
C ARG A 220 -17.11 -7.38 -25.63
N THR A 221 -15.94 -7.71 -25.11
CA THR A 221 -14.66 -7.25 -25.66
C THR A 221 -14.33 -7.96 -26.97
N LEU A 222 -14.50 -9.27 -27.03
CA LEU A 222 -14.23 -10.09 -28.22
C LEU A 222 -15.24 -9.85 -29.33
N GLY A 223 -16.53 -9.71 -29.02
CA GLY A 223 -17.55 -9.39 -30.02
C GLY A 223 -17.29 -8.05 -30.72
N ARG A 224 -16.80 -7.04 -30.00
CA ARG A 224 -16.36 -5.77 -30.61
C ARG A 224 -15.15 -5.90 -31.54
N ALA A 225 -14.33 -6.93 -31.33
CA ALA A 225 -13.20 -7.27 -32.20
C ALA A 225 -13.61 -8.20 -33.37
N GLY A 226 -14.91 -8.48 -33.53
CA GLY A 226 -15.43 -9.41 -34.54
C GLY A 226 -15.19 -10.88 -34.22
N VAL A 227 -14.85 -11.20 -32.96
CA VAL A 227 -14.63 -12.57 -32.49
C VAL A 227 -15.88 -13.03 -31.73
N GLU A 228 -16.64 -13.92 -32.35
CA GLU A 228 -17.83 -14.55 -31.76
C GLU A 228 -17.41 -15.79 -30.95
N ILE A 229 -17.74 -15.80 -29.66
CA ILE A 229 -17.61 -16.97 -28.78
C ILE A 229 -18.86 -17.09 -27.91
N THR A 230 -19.14 -18.29 -27.42
CA THR A 230 -20.23 -18.56 -26.47
C THR A 230 -19.86 -18.18 -25.03
N VAL A 231 -20.86 -18.07 -24.16
CA VAL A 231 -20.66 -17.84 -22.71
C VAL A 231 -19.82 -18.95 -22.08
N ASP A 232 -20.03 -20.20 -22.48
CA ASP A 232 -19.28 -21.35 -21.97
C ASP A 232 -17.81 -21.31 -22.40
N GLU A 233 -17.53 -20.92 -23.64
CA GLU A 233 -16.16 -20.71 -24.13
C GLU A 233 -15.46 -19.58 -23.39
N ALA A 234 -16.17 -18.47 -23.15
CA ALA A 234 -15.65 -17.35 -22.36
C ALA A 234 -15.35 -17.75 -20.91
N LEU A 235 -16.24 -18.51 -20.27
CA LEU A 235 -16.04 -19.06 -18.92
C LEU A 235 -14.84 -20.02 -18.88
N HIS A 236 -14.71 -20.88 -19.88
CA HIS A 236 -13.58 -21.81 -19.98
C HIS A 236 -12.25 -21.06 -20.14
N LEU A 237 -12.21 -20.03 -20.99
CA LEU A 237 -11.04 -19.16 -21.18
C LEU A 237 -10.62 -18.50 -19.86
N VAL A 238 -11.58 -17.91 -19.12
CA VAL A 238 -11.32 -17.24 -17.84
C VAL A 238 -10.79 -18.24 -16.81
N ARG A 239 -11.41 -19.42 -16.67
CA ARG A 239 -10.98 -20.48 -15.73
C ARG A 239 -9.56 -20.95 -16.04
N THR A 240 -9.30 -21.27 -17.31
CA THR A 240 -8.00 -21.77 -17.76
C THR A 240 -6.91 -20.72 -17.56
N ALA A 241 -7.17 -19.45 -17.90
CA ALA A 241 -6.23 -18.35 -17.70
C ALA A 241 -5.93 -18.14 -16.20
N HIS A 242 -6.97 -18.14 -15.36
CA HIS A 242 -6.82 -17.99 -13.92
C HIS A 242 -6.02 -19.15 -13.29
N GLY A 243 -6.28 -20.38 -13.72
CA GLY A 243 -5.52 -21.57 -13.29
C GLY A 243 -4.04 -21.49 -13.67
N ARG A 244 -3.74 -21.11 -14.92
CA ARG A 244 -2.35 -20.89 -15.38
C ARG A 244 -1.65 -19.78 -14.60
N TYR A 245 -2.35 -18.68 -14.31
CA TYR A 245 -1.80 -17.59 -13.50
C TYR A 245 -1.44 -18.07 -12.08
N LYS A 246 -2.34 -18.80 -11.42
CA LYS A 246 -2.07 -19.37 -10.09
C LYS A 246 -0.88 -20.34 -10.12
N ALA A 247 -0.81 -21.23 -11.11
CA ALA A 247 0.31 -22.16 -11.28
C ALA A 247 1.65 -21.43 -11.51
N HIS A 248 1.66 -20.40 -12.37
CA HIS A 248 2.85 -19.58 -12.62
C HIS A 248 3.31 -18.83 -11.37
N LYS A 249 2.38 -18.25 -10.60
CA LYS A 249 2.69 -17.55 -9.34
C LYS A 249 3.30 -18.53 -8.32
N GLY A 250 2.73 -19.72 -8.16
CA GLY A 250 3.27 -20.76 -7.28
C GLY A 250 4.67 -21.22 -7.69
N ALA A 251 4.92 -21.42 -8.99
CA ALA A 251 6.23 -21.83 -9.50
C ALA A 251 7.32 -20.76 -9.31
N ARG A 252 6.99 -19.47 -9.32
CA ARG A 252 7.95 -18.39 -9.03
C ARG A 252 8.31 -18.24 -7.56
N ALA A 253 7.43 -18.67 -6.64
CA ALA A 253 7.70 -18.62 -5.21
C ALA A 253 8.70 -19.72 -4.77
N ALA A 254 8.85 -20.79 -5.55
CA ALA A 254 9.74 -21.89 -5.24
C ALA A 254 11.22 -21.58 -5.55
N GLY A 255 11.98 -21.21 -4.51
CA GLY A 255 13.39 -21.62 -4.39
C GLY A 255 14.48 -20.75 -5.03
N ARG A 256 14.28 -19.44 -5.24
CA ARG A 256 15.40 -18.54 -5.58
C ARG A 256 15.38 -17.26 -4.77
N THR A 257 16.39 -17.08 -3.94
CA THR A 257 16.80 -15.78 -3.43
C THR A 257 17.35 -14.99 -4.62
N LEU A 258 16.75 -13.85 -4.93
CA LEU A 258 17.21 -12.96 -6.01
C LEU A 258 18.06 -11.83 -5.43
N ASP A 259 18.88 -11.19 -6.25
CA ASP A 259 19.49 -9.90 -5.88
C ASP A 259 18.50 -8.76 -6.16
N GLU A 260 18.49 -7.74 -5.31
CA GLU A 260 17.67 -6.56 -5.54
C GLU A 260 18.31 -5.66 -6.61
N VAL A 261 17.62 -5.45 -7.74
CA VAL A 261 18.11 -4.67 -8.90
C VAL A 261 17.40 -3.32 -9.06
N THR A 262 16.59 -2.91 -8.08
CA THR A 262 15.83 -1.64 -8.18
C THR A 262 16.78 -0.45 -7.98
N PRO A 263 16.75 0.58 -8.86
CA PRO A 263 17.48 1.82 -8.65
C PRO A 263 17.17 2.44 -7.29
N ARG A 264 18.21 2.98 -6.64
CA ARG A 264 18.12 3.63 -5.32
C ARG A 264 17.84 5.11 -5.43
#